data_AF-A0A9D7VZD6-F1
#
_entry.id   AF-A0A9D7VZD6-F1
#
_cell.length_a   1.000
_cell.length_b   1.000
_cell.length_c   1.000
_cell.angle_alpha   90.00
_cell.angle_beta   90.00
_cell.angle_gamma   90.00
#
_symmetry.space_group_name_H-M   'P 1'
#
loop_
_entity.id
_entity.type
_entity.pdbx_description
1 polymer ?
#
loop_
_entity_poly.entity_id
_entity_poly.type
_entity_poly.pdbx_seq_one_letter_code
_entity_poly.pdbx_strand_id
1 'polypeptide(L)'
;MKRKIIQLLSILLFLNSYAQYDHTRVYSTFDNIPLSKSDTFNNGADLSGGFAHFGRNWTNSYMPDWGSWSGWALSNMTDTLTPGYQNQYSAIPGHGVSHTNNYMVSYGNTFIKLDSSTDISGAYFTNSTYVYLDLMNGGDFSKKFGGENGDDPDYFSVKFYSYLMGELVDSTTLYLADFRFSDNSEDYILNDWTYVDFNNDVDVDIRIDSIAIKYESSDTGSFGINTPTYLCMDDFNAISTAEVMPKMIRFDEDTFYNGSDGAGGFNVSHLFFPNNYNNTWGSWSGWSVSSMYDDVTPGYTNQYSSVRRIMSTIPESDWYFESVHFVNNGQKNTVRSPYFNDADEGIFGLVRLPVPVQFHITNATYAALDMRDGSAFSKKFGGDSGDEPDFFRLLVKSVSASNDILNIDTIYLADFRFDDNTQDYILDEWEMAEIVPCDRVDFELQSSDVGQYGMNTPAYFCLSLAQSLTNSVTNKTLPQLNVYPNPTQNILNILTDKSIQRIELISADGRIVANTKDKIVSNKYSFDVSSLVTGVYFAKIYTSNGTSISKFIKQ
;
A
#
# COMPACT_ATOMS: atom_id res chain seq x y z
N MET A 1 39.36 20.71 23.61
CA MET A 1 38.80 19.35 23.84
C MET A 1 37.58 19.33 24.76
N LYS A 2 37.58 19.99 25.94
CA LYS A 2 36.41 19.98 26.85
C LYS A 2 35.12 20.68 26.34
N ARG A 3 35.21 21.66 25.43
CA ARG A 3 34.02 22.32 24.84
C ARG A 3 33.34 21.52 23.71
N LYS A 4 34.06 20.62 23.03
CA LYS A 4 33.48 19.75 21.98
C LYS A 4 32.74 18.54 22.56
N ILE A 5 33.12 18.09 23.75
CA ILE A 5 32.46 16.97 24.46
C ILE A 5 31.13 17.42 25.08
N ILE A 6 31.02 18.67 25.54
CA ILE A 6 29.79 19.21 26.11
C ILE A 6 28.71 19.44 25.03
N GLN A 7 29.10 19.82 23.80
CA GLN A 7 28.17 19.90 22.67
C GLN A 7 27.67 18.53 22.20
N LEU A 8 28.51 17.49 22.24
CA LEU A 8 28.09 16.11 21.96
C LEU A 8 27.13 15.55 23.04
N LEU A 9 27.33 15.93 24.31
CA LEU A 9 26.47 15.51 25.42
C LEU A 9 25.12 16.22 25.46
N SER A 10 25.02 17.45 24.94
CA SER A 10 23.73 18.14 24.77
C SER A 10 22.92 17.66 23.55
N ILE A 11 23.56 16.96 22.60
CA ILE A 11 22.86 16.30 21.48
C ILE A 11 22.20 14.97 21.93
N LEU A 12 22.70 14.35 23.01
CA LEU A 12 22.10 13.13 23.58
C LEU A 12 20.90 13.37 24.52
N LEU A 13 20.54 14.63 24.82
CA LEU A 13 19.58 14.96 25.89
C LEU A 13 18.25 15.56 25.42
N PHE A 14 17.98 15.55 24.11
CA PHE A 14 16.65 15.89 23.54
C PHE A 14 15.99 14.72 22.79
N LEU A 15 16.35 13.47 23.11
CA LEU A 15 15.81 12.28 22.40
C LEU A 15 14.75 11.50 23.17
N ASN A 16 14.13 12.05 24.22
CA ASN A 16 13.14 11.29 25.00
C ASN A 16 11.96 12.16 25.42
N SER A 17 11.14 12.58 24.46
CA SER A 17 9.68 12.78 24.62
C SER A 17 9.05 13.41 23.38
N TYR A 18 9.41 12.99 22.17
CA TYR A 18 8.55 13.27 21.02
C TYR A 18 7.46 12.20 21.04
N ALA A 19 6.20 12.60 20.90
CA ALA A 19 5.06 11.70 20.99
C ALA A 19 5.24 10.55 19.99
N GLN A 20 5.11 9.31 20.46
CA GLN A 20 5.11 8.16 19.56
C GLN A 20 3.85 8.20 18.72
N TYR A 21 4.01 8.08 17.40
CA TYR A 21 2.92 7.81 16.49
C TYR A 21 2.24 6.52 16.93
N ASP A 22 0.95 6.59 17.25
CA ASP A 22 0.16 5.41 17.57
C ASP A 22 -0.16 4.69 16.26
N HIS A 23 0.63 3.67 15.96
CA HIS A 23 0.42 2.83 14.79
C HIS A 23 -0.95 2.17 14.89
N THR A 24 -1.86 2.54 13.99
CA THR A 24 -3.11 1.81 13.81
C THR A 24 -2.83 0.35 13.45
N ARG A 25 -1.77 0.10 12.66
CA ARG A 25 -1.28 -1.21 12.24
C ARG A 25 0.11 -1.12 11.63
N VAL A 26 0.98 -2.07 11.99
CA VAL A 26 2.31 -2.24 11.38
C VAL A 26 2.37 -3.50 10.53
N TYR A 27 2.75 -3.33 9.26
CA TYR A 27 3.06 -4.44 8.35
C TYR A 27 4.52 -4.84 8.53
N SER A 28 4.80 -6.13 8.65
CA SER A 28 6.16 -6.61 8.46
C SER A 28 6.37 -6.87 6.97
N THR A 29 6.89 -5.87 6.27
CA THR A 29 7.25 -5.93 4.83
C THR A 29 8.69 -6.43 4.64
N PHE A 30 9.49 -6.45 5.72
CA PHE A 30 10.88 -6.89 5.75
C PHE A 30 11.87 -6.05 4.91
N ASP A 31 11.42 -5.02 4.20
CA ASP A 31 12.28 -4.16 3.36
C ASP A 31 13.22 -3.24 4.17
N ASN A 32 12.86 -2.95 5.41
CA ASN A 32 13.72 -2.24 6.36
C ASN A 32 14.78 -3.17 7.02
N ILE A 33 14.72 -4.48 6.78
CA ILE A 33 15.73 -5.43 7.26
C ILE A 33 16.80 -5.58 6.16
N PRO A 34 18.06 -5.21 6.43
CA PRO A 34 19.07 -5.16 5.38
C PRO A 34 19.54 -6.56 4.95
N LEU A 35 19.64 -6.76 3.63
CA LEU A 35 20.43 -7.81 3.02
C LEU A 35 21.73 -7.23 2.43
N SER A 36 22.76 -8.06 2.34
CA SER A 36 24.12 -7.60 1.97
C SER A 36 24.23 -7.08 0.52
N LYS A 37 23.32 -7.49 -0.35
CA LYS A 37 23.26 -7.13 -1.77
C LYS A 37 21.89 -7.52 -2.35
N SER A 38 21.65 -7.20 -3.62
CA SER A 38 20.56 -7.76 -4.41
C SER A 38 20.82 -9.24 -4.73
N ASP A 39 19.74 -9.98 -5.00
CA ASP A 39 19.78 -11.38 -5.40
C ASP A 39 20.58 -12.26 -4.41
N THR A 40 20.10 -12.24 -3.17
CA THR A 40 20.73 -12.92 -2.03
C THR A 40 19.69 -13.29 -0.97
N PHE A 41 20.17 -13.98 0.05
CA PHE A 41 19.34 -14.44 1.16
C PHE A 41 20.16 -14.52 2.45
N ASN A 42 19.46 -14.55 3.57
CA ASN A 42 19.99 -14.96 4.86
C ASN A 42 19.13 -16.10 5.39
N ASN A 43 19.70 -17.30 5.47
CA ASN A 43 19.06 -18.52 5.97
C ASN A 43 19.51 -18.91 7.39
N GLY A 44 20.17 -17.99 8.11
CA GLY A 44 20.73 -18.24 9.44
C GLY A 44 22.14 -18.80 9.43
N ALA A 45 22.85 -18.81 8.29
CA ALA A 45 24.27 -19.19 8.22
C ALA A 45 25.18 -18.31 9.11
N ASP A 46 24.71 -17.11 9.46
CA ASP A 46 25.33 -16.21 10.42
C ASP A 46 25.12 -16.60 11.89
N LEU A 47 24.35 -17.66 12.15
CA LEU A 47 23.96 -18.16 13.46
C LEU A 47 23.18 -17.14 14.31
N SER A 48 22.50 -16.19 13.66
CA SER A 48 21.61 -15.22 14.31
C SER A 48 20.38 -15.86 14.97
N GLY A 49 19.95 -17.03 14.48
CA GLY A 49 18.81 -17.79 15.00
C GLY A 49 17.44 -17.28 14.54
N GLY A 50 17.41 -16.27 13.67
CA GLY A 50 16.19 -15.76 13.06
C GLY A 50 16.16 -14.25 12.86
N PHE A 51 14.95 -13.74 12.61
CA PHE A 51 14.67 -12.33 12.37
C PHE A 51 13.64 -11.83 13.36
N ALA A 52 13.79 -10.59 13.81
CA ALA A 52 12.79 -9.89 14.60
C ALA A 52 12.34 -8.63 13.86
N HIS A 53 11.03 -8.39 13.81
CA HIS A 53 10.46 -7.17 13.25
C HIS A 53 9.23 -6.76 14.04
N PHE A 54 9.28 -5.56 14.64
CA PHE A 54 8.17 -4.94 15.37
C PHE A 54 7.41 -5.89 16.32
N GLY A 55 8.13 -6.49 17.28
CA GLY A 55 7.53 -7.36 18.30
C GLY A 55 7.17 -8.77 17.83
N ARG A 56 7.76 -9.23 16.73
CA ARG A 56 7.47 -10.52 16.07
C ARG A 56 8.76 -11.21 15.69
N ASN A 57 8.81 -12.53 15.78
CA ASN A 57 10.01 -13.33 15.58
C ASN A 57 9.77 -14.46 14.57
N TRP A 58 10.69 -14.56 13.61
CA TRP A 58 10.79 -15.61 12.60
C TRP A 58 12.09 -16.39 12.83
N THR A 59 11.99 -17.52 13.51
CA THR A 59 13.17 -18.28 13.94
C THR A 59 13.72 -19.17 12.84
N ASN A 60 15.03 -19.39 12.84
CA ASN A 60 15.68 -20.38 12.01
C ASN A 60 16.72 -21.20 12.78
N SER A 61 17.08 -22.33 12.18
CA SER A 61 18.15 -23.19 12.67
C SER A 61 19.04 -23.57 11.51
N TYR A 62 20.34 -23.28 11.62
CA TYR A 62 21.35 -23.60 10.62
C TYR A 62 22.36 -24.61 11.17
N MET A 63 22.72 -25.61 10.35
CA MET A 63 23.67 -26.68 10.69
C MET A 63 24.91 -26.56 9.79
N PRO A 64 26.01 -25.92 10.28
CA PRO A 64 27.18 -25.63 9.47
C PRO A 64 27.85 -26.84 8.82
N ASP A 65 27.88 -27.97 9.52
CA ASP A 65 28.52 -29.20 9.05
C ASP A 65 27.87 -29.76 7.77
N TRP A 66 26.59 -29.45 7.55
CA TRP A 66 25.78 -29.96 6.45
C TRP A 66 25.33 -28.86 5.49
N GLY A 67 25.57 -27.59 5.84
CA GLY A 67 25.04 -26.43 5.13
C GLY A 67 23.51 -26.40 5.06
N SER A 68 22.82 -27.11 5.95
CA SER A 68 21.36 -27.23 5.97
C SER A 68 20.73 -26.24 6.94
N TRP A 69 19.49 -25.88 6.68
CA TRP A 69 18.73 -24.92 7.48
C TRP A 69 17.29 -25.41 7.68
N SER A 70 16.52 -24.72 8.52
CA SER A 70 15.06 -24.89 8.69
C SER A 70 14.48 -23.65 9.34
N GLY A 71 13.16 -23.48 9.28
CA GLY A 71 12.48 -22.31 9.83
C GLY A 71 12.34 -21.24 8.77
N TRP A 72 12.88 -20.04 9.01
CA TRP A 72 12.70 -18.88 8.14
C TRP A 72 14.01 -18.28 7.60
N ALA A 73 14.01 -17.91 6.33
CA ALA A 73 15.06 -17.16 5.67
C ALA A 73 14.50 -15.83 5.16
N LEU A 74 15.29 -14.77 5.22
CA LEU A 74 15.03 -13.51 4.52
C LEU A 74 15.64 -13.61 3.11
N SER A 75 14.91 -13.24 2.07
CA SER A 75 15.38 -13.35 0.68
C SER A 75 15.00 -12.13 -0.15
N ASN A 76 15.82 -11.82 -1.14
CA ASN A 76 15.49 -10.93 -2.26
C ASN A 76 15.93 -11.53 -3.60
N MET A 77 15.99 -12.87 -3.67
CA MET A 77 16.30 -13.57 -4.91
C MET A 77 15.18 -13.41 -5.94
N THR A 78 15.52 -13.45 -7.22
CA THR A 78 14.56 -13.19 -8.31
C THR A 78 14.51 -14.31 -9.36
N ASP A 79 15.13 -15.46 -9.10
CA ASP A 79 15.19 -16.57 -10.07
C ASP A 79 13.86 -17.35 -10.08
N THR A 80 13.09 -17.18 -11.15
CA THR A 80 11.79 -17.83 -11.37
C THR A 80 11.86 -19.04 -12.33
N LEU A 81 13.06 -19.38 -12.83
CA LEU A 81 13.23 -20.32 -13.94
C LEU A 81 13.98 -21.59 -13.58
N THR A 82 14.89 -21.54 -12.60
CA THR A 82 15.76 -22.67 -12.27
C THR A 82 15.06 -23.70 -11.38
N PRO A 83 14.86 -24.95 -11.81
CA PRO A 83 14.27 -26.00 -10.98
C PRO A 83 15.26 -26.57 -9.95
N GLY A 84 14.72 -27.20 -8.91
CA GLY A 84 15.48 -27.96 -7.91
C GLY A 84 15.92 -27.15 -6.69
N TYR A 85 16.47 -27.86 -5.70
CA TYR A 85 16.76 -27.32 -4.36
C TYR A 85 17.78 -26.17 -4.32
N GLN A 86 18.55 -25.97 -5.38
CA GLN A 86 19.48 -24.84 -5.46
C GLN A 86 18.74 -23.49 -5.57
N ASN A 87 17.47 -23.50 -6.00
CA ASN A 87 16.62 -22.32 -6.09
C ASN A 87 15.55 -22.24 -4.98
N GLN A 88 15.91 -22.70 -3.77
CA GLN A 88 14.98 -22.81 -2.64
C GLN A 88 14.62 -21.47 -1.96
N TYR A 89 15.23 -20.35 -2.35
CA TYR A 89 15.03 -19.04 -1.72
C TYR A 89 14.31 -18.02 -2.60
N SER A 90 13.98 -18.37 -3.84
CA SER A 90 13.23 -17.47 -4.72
C SER A 90 11.73 -17.71 -4.54
N ALA A 91 10.95 -16.64 -4.44
CA ALA A 91 9.50 -16.69 -4.62
C ALA A 91 9.19 -16.79 -6.12
N ILE A 92 8.17 -17.56 -6.50
CA ILE A 92 7.82 -17.73 -7.92
C ILE A 92 7.43 -16.42 -8.64
N PRO A 93 6.88 -15.37 -7.99
CA PRO A 93 6.71 -14.07 -8.64
C PRO A 93 8.05 -13.39 -8.97
N GLY A 94 9.13 -13.75 -8.26
CA GLY A 94 10.46 -13.16 -8.42
C GLY A 94 10.64 -11.83 -7.68
N HIS A 95 9.71 -11.46 -6.81
CA HIS A 95 9.72 -10.23 -6.02
C HIS A 95 8.84 -10.37 -4.75
N GLY A 96 9.01 -9.45 -3.80
CA GLY A 96 8.09 -9.28 -2.67
C GLY A 96 6.74 -8.66 -3.08
N VAL A 97 5.82 -8.54 -2.14
CA VAL A 97 4.49 -7.96 -2.34
C VAL A 97 4.60 -6.50 -2.78
N SER A 98 3.77 -6.07 -3.72
CA SER A 98 3.89 -4.75 -4.36
C SER A 98 5.26 -4.51 -5.02
N HIS A 99 5.93 -5.60 -5.43
CA HIS A 99 7.25 -5.61 -6.07
C HIS A 99 8.34 -4.94 -5.22
N THR A 100 8.23 -5.12 -3.90
CA THR A 100 9.31 -4.84 -2.96
C THR A 100 10.44 -5.86 -3.14
N ASN A 101 11.60 -5.59 -2.54
CA ASN A 101 12.77 -6.43 -2.75
C ASN A 101 12.76 -7.63 -1.83
N ASN A 102 12.42 -7.43 -0.57
CA ASN A 102 12.60 -8.44 0.46
C ASN A 102 11.29 -9.17 0.74
N TYR A 103 11.41 -10.46 1.03
CA TYR A 103 10.32 -11.32 1.50
C TYR A 103 10.90 -12.47 2.33
N MET A 104 10.03 -13.23 3.00
CA MET A 104 10.42 -14.37 3.82
C MET A 104 10.20 -15.69 3.09
N VAL A 105 11.10 -16.65 3.28
CA VAL A 105 10.95 -18.03 2.81
C VAL A 105 11.00 -18.96 4.00
N SER A 106 10.02 -19.83 4.14
CA SER A 106 10.01 -20.88 5.15
C SER A 106 10.46 -22.22 4.57
N TYR A 107 11.06 -23.05 5.41
CA TYR A 107 11.38 -24.44 5.11
C TYR A 107 10.97 -25.36 6.26
N GLY A 108 10.13 -26.34 5.92
CA GLY A 108 9.58 -27.32 6.84
C GLY A 108 8.53 -26.74 7.78
N ASN A 109 8.00 -27.58 8.67
CA ASN A 109 7.04 -27.10 9.67
C ASN A 109 7.71 -26.06 10.57
N THR A 110 7.16 -24.84 10.58
CA THR A 110 7.72 -23.69 11.29
C THR A 110 6.62 -22.92 12.03
N PHE A 111 6.98 -21.85 12.71
CA PHE A 111 6.04 -20.97 13.39
C PHE A 111 6.50 -19.50 13.35
N ILE A 112 5.58 -18.61 13.66
CA ILE A 112 5.82 -17.19 13.93
C ILE A 112 5.45 -16.95 15.39
N LYS A 113 6.30 -16.24 16.13
CA LYS A 113 6.06 -15.94 17.54
C LYS A 113 5.96 -14.43 17.78
N LEU A 114 4.94 -14.00 18.50
CA LEU A 114 4.74 -12.60 18.88
C LEU A 114 5.29 -12.39 20.31
N ASP A 115 5.89 -11.23 20.55
CA ASP A 115 6.43 -10.85 21.88
C ASP A 115 5.29 -10.66 22.90
N SER A 116 4.10 -10.31 22.43
CA SER A 116 2.87 -10.21 23.21
C SER A 116 1.65 -10.53 22.36
N SER A 117 0.53 -10.88 23.00
CA SER A 117 -0.69 -11.20 22.27
C SER A 117 -1.24 -9.97 21.56
N THR A 118 -1.41 -10.07 20.25
CA THR A 118 -1.74 -8.97 19.35
C THR A 118 -2.88 -9.36 18.44
N ASP A 119 -3.70 -8.40 18.05
CA ASP A 119 -4.70 -8.58 16.99
C ASP A 119 -3.97 -8.62 15.64
N ILE A 120 -4.08 -9.75 14.93
CA ILE A 120 -3.44 -9.98 13.64
C ILE A 120 -4.52 -10.27 12.59
N SER A 121 -4.39 -9.69 11.39
CA SER A 121 -5.29 -9.97 10.26
C SER A 121 -4.79 -11.16 9.46
N GLY A 122 -3.86 -10.92 8.53
CA GLY A 122 -3.35 -11.94 7.63
C GLY A 122 -1.95 -11.63 7.13
N ALA A 123 -1.55 -12.33 6.08
CA ALA A 123 -0.31 -12.06 5.34
C ALA A 123 -0.47 -12.58 3.91
N TYR A 124 0.45 -12.18 3.04
CA TYR A 124 0.49 -12.69 1.67
C TYR A 124 1.43 -13.87 1.57
N PHE A 125 1.03 -14.85 0.76
CA PHE A 125 1.73 -16.12 0.62
C PHE A 125 1.77 -16.56 -0.85
N THR A 126 2.84 -17.26 -1.23
CA THR A 126 2.96 -17.88 -2.56
C THR A 126 3.93 -19.06 -2.54
N ASN A 127 4.02 -19.79 -3.64
CA ASN A 127 5.00 -20.85 -3.81
C ASN A 127 6.42 -20.27 -3.89
N SER A 128 7.40 -21.03 -3.36
CA SER A 128 8.77 -20.83 -3.82
C SER A 128 8.93 -21.29 -5.26
N THR A 129 9.90 -20.76 -6.00
CA THR A 129 10.21 -21.20 -7.38
C THR A 129 10.51 -22.69 -7.42
N TYR A 130 11.26 -23.20 -6.44
CA TYR A 130 11.55 -24.63 -6.36
C TYR A 130 10.26 -25.45 -6.28
N VAL A 131 9.36 -25.12 -5.35
CA VAL A 131 8.09 -25.85 -5.20
C VAL A 131 7.24 -25.74 -6.45
N TYR A 132 7.08 -24.53 -7.01
CA TYR A 132 6.26 -24.33 -8.19
C TYR A 132 6.71 -25.21 -9.37
N LEU A 133 8.01 -25.19 -9.67
CA LEU A 133 8.57 -25.97 -10.78
C LEU A 133 8.54 -27.47 -10.53
N ASP A 134 8.67 -27.89 -9.26
CA ASP A 134 8.58 -29.29 -8.83
C ASP A 134 7.14 -29.83 -8.97
N LEU A 135 6.14 -29.06 -8.57
CA LEU A 135 4.72 -29.38 -8.79
C LEU A 135 4.40 -29.48 -10.29
N MET A 136 4.91 -28.54 -11.08
CA MET A 136 4.64 -28.44 -12.52
C MET A 136 5.30 -29.55 -13.35
N ASN A 137 6.52 -29.97 -12.98
CA ASN A 137 7.33 -30.88 -13.80
C ASN A 137 7.64 -32.23 -13.14
N GLY A 138 7.39 -32.37 -11.85
CA GLY A 138 7.97 -33.43 -11.01
C GLY A 138 9.44 -33.16 -10.67
N GLY A 139 9.95 -33.91 -9.69
CA GLY A 139 11.33 -33.84 -9.23
C GLY A 139 11.98 -35.21 -9.10
N ASP A 140 13.18 -35.25 -8.52
CA ASP A 140 13.89 -36.52 -8.26
C ASP A 140 13.15 -37.45 -7.28
N PHE A 141 12.33 -36.87 -6.41
CA PHE A 141 11.64 -37.56 -5.32
C PHE A 141 10.12 -37.38 -5.36
N SER A 142 9.62 -36.39 -6.09
CA SER A 142 8.23 -35.97 -6.17
C SER A 142 7.65 -36.23 -7.55
N LYS A 143 6.34 -36.43 -7.62
CA LYS A 143 5.64 -36.57 -8.90
C LYS A 143 5.17 -35.22 -9.44
N LYS A 144 4.96 -35.16 -10.75
CA LYS A 144 4.20 -34.07 -11.39
C LYS A 144 2.74 -34.12 -10.92
N PHE A 145 2.19 -32.97 -10.54
CA PHE A 145 0.78 -32.86 -10.15
C PHE A 145 -0.15 -32.89 -11.37
N GLY A 146 -1.31 -33.52 -11.21
CA GLY A 146 -2.20 -33.86 -12.33
C GLY A 146 -1.71 -35.07 -13.14
N GLY A 147 -0.54 -35.63 -12.82
CA GLY A 147 0.04 -36.75 -13.56
C GLY A 147 0.38 -36.41 -15.01
N GLU A 148 0.56 -37.44 -15.83
CA GLU A 148 0.95 -37.28 -17.24
C GLU A 148 -0.16 -36.64 -18.10
N ASN A 149 -1.41 -36.99 -17.80
CA ASN A 149 -2.58 -36.52 -18.57
C ASN A 149 -3.22 -35.26 -18.00
N GLY A 150 -2.82 -34.82 -16.81
CA GLY A 150 -3.43 -33.67 -16.11
C GLY A 150 -4.69 -34.01 -15.31
N ASP A 151 -5.04 -35.29 -15.14
CA ASP A 151 -6.30 -35.76 -14.52
C ASP A 151 -6.12 -36.34 -13.09
N ASP A 152 -4.89 -36.50 -12.60
CA ASP A 152 -4.67 -37.09 -11.28
C ASP A 152 -5.10 -36.10 -10.17
N PRO A 153 -5.98 -36.51 -9.23
CA PRO A 153 -6.48 -35.62 -8.19
C PRO A 153 -5.39 -35.35 -7.15
N ASP A 154 -4.67 -34.24 -7.33
CA ASP A 154 -3.54 -33.83 -6.51
C ASP A 154 -3.77 -32.51 -5.79
N TYR A 155 -3.12 -32.31 -4.65
CA TYR A 155 -3.15 -31.04 -3.93
C TYR A 155 -1.90 -30.85 -3.09
N PHE A 156 -1.50 -29.59 -2.93
CA PHE A 156 -0.46 -29.18 -2.00
C PHE A 156 -0.96 -27.97 -1.24
N SER A 157 -0.96 -28.05 0.09
CA SER A 157 -1.57 -27.04 0.93
C SER A 157 -0.75 -26.76 2.17
N VAL A 158 -0.96 -25.56 2.70
CA VAL A 158 -0.40 -25.10 3.97
C VAL A 158 -1.55 -24.76 4.89
N LYS A 159 -1.49 -25.29 6.10
CA LYS A 159 -2.43 -24.94 7.17
C LYS A 159 -1.74 -24.10 8.23
N PHE A 160 -2.34 -22.95 8.49
CA PHE A 160 -1.94 -21.98 9.50
C PHE A 160 -2.80 -22.19 10.72
N TYR A 161 -2.18 -22.44 11.87
CA TYR A 161 -2.84 -22.64 13.16
C TYR A 161 -2.51 -21.48 14.08
N SER A 162 -3.53 -20.72 14.46
CA SER A 162 -3.45 -19.52 15.27
C SER A 162 -3.66 -19.89 16.75
N TYR A 163 -2.68 -19.58 17.61
CA TYR A 163 -2.71 -19.92 19.04
C TYR A 163 -2.73 -18.70 19.95
N LEU A 164 -3.35 -18.87 21.10
CA LEU A 164 -3.29 -17.93 22.22
C LEU A 164 -3.10 -18.71 23.52
N MET A 165 -2.02 -18.41 24.24
CA MET A 165 -1.64 -19.05 25.51
C MET A 165 -1.54 -20.59 25.39
N GLY A 166 -1.14 -21.09 24.22
CA GLY A 166 -1.00 -22.52 23.92
C GLY A 166 -2.29 -23.21 23.47
N GLU A 167 -3.43 -22.53 23.50
CA GLU A 167 -4.71 -23.05 23.00
C GLU A 167 -4.92 -22.64 21.54
N LEU A 168 -5.45 -23.56 20.73
CA LEU A 168 -5.80 -23.26 19.34
C LEU A 168 -7.03 -22.34 19.33
N VAL A 169 -6.90 -21.18 18.68
CA VAL A 169 -7.99 -20.21 18.50
C VAL A 169 -8.71 -20.47 17.18
N ASP A 170 -7.95 -20.56 16.08
CA ASP A 170 -8.48 -20.82 14.74
C ASP A 170 -7.43 -21.45 13.83
N SER A 171 -7.84 -21.91 12.65
CA SER A 171 -6.94 -22.30 11.58
C SER A 171 -7.51 -21.97 10.21
N THR A 172 -6.64 -21.59 9.28
CA THR A 172 -6.96 -21.40 7.87
C THR A 172 -6.07 -22.26 6.99
N THR A 173 -6.56 -22.63 5.80
CA THR A 173 -5.82 -23.45 4.83
C THR A 173 -5.68 -22.68 3.52
N LEU A 174 -4.44 -22.57 3.05
CA LEU A 174 -4.11 -22.13 1.70
C LEU A 174 -3.75 -23.35 0.84
N TYR A 175 -4.39 -23.49 -0.30
CA TYR A 175 -3.94 -24.42 -1.33
C TYR A 175 -2.93 -23.73 -2.24
N LEU A 176 -1.71 -24.26 -2.26
CA LEU A 176 -0.63 -23.82 -3.13
C LEU A 176 -0.71 -24.48 -4.52
N ALA A 177 -1.40 -25.61 -4.60
CA ALA A 177 -1.87 -26.23 -5.83
C ALA A 177 -3.10 -27.09 -5.55
N ASP A 178 -4.04 -27.12 -6.48
CA ASP A 178 -5.25 -27.95 -6.40
C ASP A 178 -5.64 -28.44 -7.79
N PHE A 179 -5.60 -29.77 -7.97
CA PHE A 179 -5.92 -30.50 -9.20
C PHE A 179 -7.09 -31.46 -8.98
N ARG A 180 -7.94 -31.16 -7.98
CA ARG A 180 -9.07 -32.03 -7.60
C ARG A 180 -10.37 -31.62 -8.28
N PHE A 181 -10.34 -30.62 -9.17
CA PHE A 181 -11.53 -30.14 -9.86
C PHE A 181 -12.02 -31.18 -10.87
N SER A 182 -13.33 -31.20 -11.12
CA SER A 182 -13.89 -32.08 -12.15
C SER A 182 -13.64 -31.55 -13.57
N ASP A 183 -13.42 -30.25 -13.69
CA ASP A 183 -13.00 -29.56 -14.90
C ASP A 183 -11.55 -29.12 -14.69
N ASN A 184 -10.60 -29.83 -15.32
CA ASN A 184 -9.17 -29.56 -15.12
C ASN A 184 -8.73 -28.18 -15.62
N SER A 185 -9.58 -27.42 -16.32
CA SER A 185 -9.28 -26.02 -16.62
C SER A 185 -9.36 -25.11 -15.38
N GLU A 186 -9.95 -25.60 -14.28
CA GLU A 186 -9.96 -24.95 -12.97
C GLU A 186 -8.74 -25.34 -12.11
N ASP A 187 -7.95 -26.35 -12.53
CA ASP A 187 -6.74 -26.76 -11.83
C ASP A 187 -5.71 -25.64 -11.84
N TYR A 188 -4.98 -25.48 -10.73
CA TYR A 188 -3.99 -24.43 -10.62
C TYR A 188 -2.79 -24.82 -9.77
N ILE A 189 -1.68 -24.14 -10.06
CA ILE A 189 -0.53 -23.99 -9.16
C ILE A 189 -0.40 -22.50 -8.89
N LEU A 190 -0.43 -22.10 -7.63
CA LEU A 190 -0.36 -20.70 -7.24
C LEU A 190 1.01 -20.11 -7.64
N ASN A 191 1.01 -19.11 -8.54
CA ASN A 191 2.22 -18.46 -9.03
C ASN A 191 2.31 -16.98 -8.67
N ASP A 192 1.38 -16.48 -7.86
CA ASP A 192 1.37 -15.10 -7.40
C ASP A 192 1.02 -14.98 -5.90
N TRP A 193 1.21 -13.81 -5.33
CA TRP A 193 0.90 -13.50 -3.94
C TRP A 193 -0.62 -13.57 -3.69
N THR A 194 -1.01 -14.49 -2.81
CA THR A 194 -2.38 -14.60 -2.30
C THR A 194 -2.43 -14.18 -0.85
N TYR A 195 -3.35 -13.27 -0.52
CA TYR A 195 -3.63 -12.95 0.86
C TYR A 195 -4.33 -14.11 1.56
N VAL A 196 -3.89 -14.42 2.78
CA VAL A 196 -4.53 -15.39 3.67
C VAL A 196 -4.94 -14.68 4.96
N ASP A 197 -6.23 -14.74 5.26
CA ASP A 197 -6.80 -14.30 6.52
C ASP A 197 -6.65 -15.40 7.59
N PHE A 198 -6.06 -15.08 8.74
CA PHE A 198 -5.76 -16.09 9.76
C PHE A 198 -6.97 -16.59 10.57
N ASN A 199 -8.15 -15.97 10.46
CA ASN A 199 -9.41 -16.49 11.02
C ASN A 199 -10.54 -16.63 9.99
N ASN A 200 -10.29 -16.34 8.71
CA ASN A 200 -11.30 -16.33 7.65
C ASN A 200 -12.47 -15.37 7.92
N ASP A 201 -12.24 -14.29 8.67
CA ASP A 201 -13.21 -13.23 8.94
C ASP A 201 -12.62 -11.86 8.58
N VAL A 202 -13.01 -11.39 7.38
CA VAL A 202 -12.50 -10.12 6.83
C VAL A 202 -12.88 -8.88 7.65
N ASP A 203 -13.85 -8.99 8.56
CA ASP A 203 -14.34 -7.87 9.36
C ASP A 203 -13.58 -7.74 10.70
N VAL A 204 -12.86 -8.77 11.15
CA VAL A 204 -12.31 -8.84 12.51
C VAL A 204 -10.95 -9.53 12.55
N ASP A 205 -9.96 -8.86 13.14
CA ASP A 205 -8.65 -9.46 13.44
C ASP A 205 -8.73 -10.58 14.50
N ILE A 206 -7.82 -11.54 14.42
CA ILE A 206 -7.66 -12.58 15.44
C ILE A 206 -6.64 -12.20 16.51
N ARG A 207 -7.04 -12.28 17.78
CA ARG A 207 -6.12 -12.10 18.92
C ARG A 207 -5.30 -13.37 19.15
N ILE A 208 -4.00 -13.32 18.89
CA ILE A 208 -3.08 -14.48 18.98
C ILE A 208 -1.73 -14.09 19.57
N ASP A 209 -0.91 -15.08 19.94
CA ASP A 209 0.51 -14.91 20.29
C ASP A 209 1.47 -15.72 19.40
N SER A 210 0.95 -16.66 18.61
CA SER A 210 1.76 -17.47 17.72
C SER A 210 0.95 -18.10 16.59
N ILE A 211 1.61 -18.36 15.46
CA ILE A 211 1.06 -19.08 14.31
C ILE A 211 1.97 -20.25 13.99
N ALA A 212 1.43 -21.47 13.90
CA ALA A 212 2.16 -22.64 13.43
C ALA A 212 1.78 -22.97 11.98
N ILE A 213 2.76 -23.32 11.17
CA ILE A 213 2.63 -23.63 9.75
C ILE A 213 2.89 -25.11 9.53
N LYS A 214 1.95 -25.81 8.89
CA LYS A 214 2.06 -27.24 8.56
C LYS A 214 1.67 -27.51 7.12
N TYR A 215 2.42 -28.39 6.47
CA TYR A 215 2.17 -28.79 5.09
C TYR A 215 1.32 -30.06 5.01
N GLU A 216 0.48 -30.14 3.97
CA GLU A 216 -0.24 -31.35 3.56
C GLU A 216 -0.15 -31.49 2.04
N SER A 217 0.06 -32.71 1.54
CA SER A 217 0.22 -33.01 0.12
C SER A 217 -0.46 -34.34 -0.23
N SER A 218 -0.95 -34.48 -1.47
CA SER A 218 -1.32 -35.77 -2.03
C SER A 218 -0.10 -36.63 -2.37
N ASP A 219 1.04 -36.01 -2.66
CA ASP A 219 2.29 -36.70 -2.97
C ASP A 219 3.05 -37.07 -1.69
N THR A 220 2.77 -38.28 -1.20
CA THR A 220 3.34 -38.83 0.04
C THR A 220 3.95 -40.21 -0.18
N GLY A 221 5.00 -40.52 0.58
CA GLY A 221 5.66 -41.82 0.64
C GLY A 221 5.87 -42.30 2.07
N SER A 222 6.61 -43.40 2.24
CA SER A 222 6.87 -44.01 3.55
C SER A 222 7.62 -43.10 4.54
N PHE A 223 8.24 -42.02 4.06
CA PHE A 223 9.02 -41.08 4.87
C PHE A 223 8.35 -39.71 5.05
N GLY A 224 7.12 -39.52 4.56
CA GLY A 224 6.37 -38.27 4.65
C GLY A 224 6.02 -37.69 3.29
N ILE A 225 5.85 -36.37 3.22
CA ILE A 225 5.58 -35.63 1.99
C ILE A 225 6.82 -35.70 1.08
N ASN A 226 6.62 -36.04 -0.19
CA ASN A 226 7.70 -36.05 -1.18
C ASN A 226 7.91 -34.65 -1.79
N THR A 227 6.82 -33.88 -1.95
CA THR A 227 6.84 -32.48 -2.39
C THR A 227 7.74 -31.63 -1.50
N PRO A 228 8.58 -30.74 -2.05
CA PRO A 228 9.37 -29.81 -1.25
C PRO A 228 8.48 -28.92 -0.38
N THR A 229 8.85 -28.71 0.89
CA THR A 229 8.03 -27.99 1.88
C THR A 229 8.56 -26.58 2.11
N TYR A 230 8.50 -25.76 1.06
CA TYR A 230 8.89 -24.35 1.09
C TYR A 230 7.69 -23.44 0.80
N LEU A 231 7.59 -22.32 1.51
CA LEU A 231 6.53 -21.34 1.34
C LEU A 231 7.11 -19.93 1.46
N CYS A 232 6.73 -19.05 0.55
CA CYS A 232 7.09 -17.63 0.60
C CYS A 232 5.98 -16.83 1.30
N MET A 233 6.38 -15.83 2.10
CA MET A 233 5.48 -14.95 2.85
C MET A 233 5.99 -13.51 2.77
N ASP A 234 5.06 -12.56 2.70
CA ASP A 234 5.38 -11.15 2.85
C ASP A 234 4.19 -10.39 3.48
N ASP A 235 4.45 -9.13 3.88
CA ASP A 235 3.45 -8.20 4.42
C ASP A 235 2.64 -8.80 5.58
N PHE A 236 3.34 -9.34 6.59
CA PHE A 236 2.68 -9.91 7.75
C PHE A 236 1.91 -8.86 8.55
N ASN A 237 0.69 -9.22 8.92
CA ASN A 237 -0.33 -8.34 9.51
C ASN A 237 -0.91 -7.30 8.55
N ALA A 238 -0.74 -7.46 7.24
CA ALA A 238 -1.53 -6.74 6.25
C ALA A 238 -2.99 -7.20 6.26
N ILE A 239 -3.82 -6.50 5.50
CA ILE A 239 -5.26 -6.73 5.30
C ILE A 239 -5.51 -6.91 3.81
N SER A 240 -6.47 -7.77 3.43
CA SER A 240 -6.77 -8.04 2.01
C SER A 240 -7.55 -6.96 1.30
N THR A 241 -8.34 -6.18 2.02
CA THR A 241 -9.34 -5.30 1.39
C THR A 241 -9.14 -3.85 1.81
N ALA A 242 -9.41 -2.95 0.87
CA ALA A 242 -9.32 -1.52 1.07
C ALA A 242 -10.57 -0.93 1.77
N GLU A 243 -11.37 -1.75 2.47
CA GLU A 243 -12.44 -1.30 3.38
C GLU A 243 -11.89 -0.71 4.70
N VAL A 244 -10.63 -0.25 4.72
CA VAL A 244 -10.13 0.60 5.82
C VAL A 244 -10.73 1.98 5.67
N MET A 245 -11.62 2.33 6.59
CA MET A 245 -11.91 3.74 6.81
C MET A 245 -10.64 4.43 7.31
N PRO A 246 -10.06 5.36 6.53
CA PRO A 246 -8.82 6.03 6.91
C PRO A 246 -9.03 6.77 8.23
N LYS A 247 -8.28 6.43 9.26
CA LYS A 247 -8.16 7.30 10.42
C LYS A 247 -7.21 8.43 10.05
N MET A 248 -7.64 9.67 10.20
CA MET A 248 -6.74 10.81 10.05
C MET A 248 -5.62 10.71 11.09
N ILE A 249 -4.41 11.04 10.66
CA ILE A 249 -3.28 11.16 11.59
C ILE A 249 -3.44 12.46 12.37
N ARG A 250 -3.41 12.35 13.70
CA ARG A 250 -3.47 13.50 14.60
C ARG A 250 -2.19 13.57 15.40
N PHE A 251 -1.46 14.66 15.22
CA PHE A 251 -0.31 15.02 16.02
C PHE A 251 -0.58 16.30 16.80
N ASP A 252 0.09 16.42 17.94
CA ASP A 252 0.29 17.71 18.57
C ASP A 252 1.15 18.61 17.65
N GLU A 253 1.12 19.91 17.88
CA GLU A 253 1.98 20.85 17.15
C GLU A 253 3.47 20.48 17.36
N ASP A 254 4.30 20.75 16.35
CA ASP A 254 5.75 20.51 16.38
C ASP A 254 6.19 19.07 16.72
N THR A 255 5.49 18.09 16.15
CA THR A 255 5.74 16.65 16.37
C THR A 255 6.00 15.94 15.05
N PHE A 256 6.79 14.86 15.07
CA PHE A 256 7.07 14.05 13.91
C PHE A 256 7.27 12.57 14.28
N TYR A 257 7.14 11.70 13.27
CA TYR A 257 7.52 10.29 13.33
C TYR A 257 8.36 9.93 12.10
N ASN A 258 9.50 9.29 12.33
CA ASN A 258 10.53 9.01 11.31
C ASN A 258 10.98 7.53 11.28
N GLY A 259 10.22 6.62 11.89
CA GLY A 259 10.55 5.19 11.92
C GLY A 259 11.49 4.75 13.04
N SER A 260 11.77 5.60 14.04
CA SER A 260 12.71 5.28 15.12
C SER A 260 12.34 4.07 16.00
N ASP A 261 11.11 3.58 15.90
CA ASP A 261 10.64 2.36 16.57
C ASP A 261 10.89 1.08 15.76
N GLY A 262 11.41 1.19 14.53
CA GLY A 262 11.69 0.06 13.66
C GLY A 262 10.47 -0.55 12.98
N ALA A 263 9.34 0.15 12.87
CA ALA A 263 8.15 -0.37 12.20
C ALA A 263 8.31 -0.54 10.66
N GLY A 264 9.32 0.09 10.06
CA GLY A 264 9.61 0.00 8.62
C GLY A 264 8.71 0.86 7.73
N GLY A 265 7.76 1.57 8.33
CA GLY A 265 6.86 2.48 7.64
C GLY A 265 5.66 2.82 8.51
N PHE A 266 4.63 3.37 7.87
CA PHE A 266 3.32 3.63 8.47
C PHE A 266 2.24 3.61 7.40
N ASN A 267 1.01 3.33 7.83
CA ASN A 267 -0.17 3.35 6.96
C ASN A 267 -0.92 4.67 7.11
N VAL A 268 -1.38 5.22 5.98
CA VAL A 268 -2.38 6.29 5.94
C VAL A 268 -3.42 5.87 4.92
N SER A 269 -4.68 5.74 5.34
CA SER A 269 -5.71 5.14 4.47
C SER A 269 -5.31 3.69 4.11
N HIS A 270 -5.34 3.38 2.83
CA HIS A 270 -4.84 2.15 2.23
C HIS A 270 -3.37 2.28 1.77
N LEU A 271 -2.73 3.45 1.92
CA LEU A 271 -1.37 3.68 1.45
C LEU A 271 -0.34 3.32 2.52
N PHE A 272 0.73 2.66 2.09
CA PHE A 272 1.89 2.40 2.92
C PHE A 272 3.05 3.32 2.55
N PHE A 273 3.60 3.99 3.57
CA PHE A 273 4.73 4.91 3.48
C PHE A 273 5.97 4.24 4.11
N PRO A 274 6.86 3.64 3.31
CA PRO A 274 8.05 2.95 3.83
C PRO A 274 9.05 3.92 4.44
N ASN A 275 9.71 3.49 5.51
CA ASN A 275 10.83 4.21 6.09
C ASN A 275 11.88 3.25 6.67
N ASN A 276 13.09 3.78 6.84
CA ASN A 276 14.17 3.06 7.47
C ASN A 276 14.90 3.99 8.44
N TYR A 277 15.10 3.56 9.67
CA TYR A 277 15.78 4.32 10.70
C TYR A 277 17.11 3.68 11.08
N ASN A 278 18.17 4.48 11.03
CA ASN A 278 19.50 4.08 11.42
C ASN A 278 19.80 4.57 12.85
N ASN A 279 19.60 3.66 13.82
CA ASN A 279 19.89 3.92 15.24
C ASN A 279 21.35 4.33 15.52
N THR A 280 22.30 3.92 14.69
CA THR A 280 23.73 4.25 14.90
C THR A 280 23.99 5.73 14.68
N TRP A 281 23.34 6.32 13.67
CA TRP A 281 23.56 7.70 13.25
C TRP A 281 22.43 8.65 13.63
N GLY A 282 21.32 8.13 14.16
CA GLY A 282 20.11 8.93 14.42
C GLY A 282 19.54 9.52 13.14
N SER A 283 19.73 8.84 12.00
CA SER A 283 19.29 9.27 10.68
C SER A 283 18.20 8.35 10.17
N TRP A 284 17.39 8.83 9.23
CA TRP A 284 16.33 8.05 8.59
C TRP A 284 16.39 8.20 7.07
N SER A 285 15.58 7.44 6.36
CA SER A 285 15.32 7.57 4.93
C SER A 285 13.89 7.09 4.63
N GLY A 286 13.34 7.44 3.47
CA GLY A 286 11.95 7.12 3.15
C GLY A 286 11.03 8.26 3.54
N TRP A 287 9.99 7.92 4.30
CA TRP A 287 8.95 8.85 4.71
C TRP A 287 8.91 9.09 6.21
N SER A 288 8.70 10.35 6.56
CA SER A 288 8.32 10.81 7.89
C SER A 288 6.94 11.47 7.80
N VAL A 289 6.17 11.41 8.88
CA VAL A 289 4.97 12.24 9.06
C VAL A 289 5.27 13.31 10.10
N SER A 290 4.82 14.54 9.87
CA SER A 290 5.19 15.71 10.66
C SER A 290 4.08 16.75 10.74
N SER A 291 4.00 17.44 11.87
CA SER A 291 3.21 18.66 12.08
C SER A 291 4.08 19.91 12.25
N MET A 292 5.41 19.78 12.10
CA MET A 292 6.36 20.89 12.28
C MET A 292 6.24 21.94 11.19
N TYR A 293 6.21 23.21 11.58
CA TYR A 293 6.27 24.33 10.65
C TYR A 293 7.26 25.40 11.14
N ASP A 294 8.42 25.41 10.49
CA ASP A 294 9.44 26.43 10.59
C ASP A 294 9.94 26.67 9.16
N ASP A 295 9.67 27.85 8.60
CA ASP A 295 10.04 28.28 7.24
C ASP A 295 11.26 29.22 7.22
N VAL A 296 11.93 29.43 8.35
CA VAL A 296 13.02 30.42 8.49
C VAL A 296 14.35 29.83 8.91
N THR A 297 14.37 28.68 9.62
CA THR A 297 15.62 28.10 10.13
C THR A 297 16.30 27.23 9.07
N PRO A 298 17.52 27.59 8.61
CA PRO A 298 18.25 26.79 7.64
C PRO A 298 18.93 25.57 8.27
N GLY A 299 19.26 24.59 7.41
CA GLY A 299 20.08 23.43 7.77
C GLY A 299 19.30 22.19 8.22
N TYR A 300 20.02 21.08 8.32
CA TYR A 300 19.45 19.73 8.51
C TYR A 300 18.66 19.54 9.82
N THR A 301 18.81 20.43 10.81
CA THR A 301 18.02 20.36 12.03
C THR A 301 16.55 20.71 11.78
N ASN A 302 16.22 21.36 10.66
CA ASN A 302 14.86 21.68 10.23
C ASN A 302 14.31 20.70 9.17
N GLN A 303 14.74 19.44 9.22
CA GLN A 303 14.42 18.41 8.21
C GLN A 303 12.98 17.91 8.20
N TYR A 304 12.12 18.34 9.14
CA TYR A 304 10.73 17.87 9.25
C TYR A 304 9.70 18.95 8.92
N SER A 305 10.13 20.17 8.61
CA SER A 305 9.23 21.29 8.32
C SER A 305 8.98 21.43 6.84
N SER A 306 7.74 21.79 6.50
CA SER A 306 7.40 22.27 5.17
C SER A 306 7.61 23.78 5.09
N VAL A 307 8.03 24.27 3.91
CA VAL A 307 8.12 25.71 3.63
C VAL A 307 6.74 26.38 3.67
N ARG A 308 5.67 25.58 3.55
CA ARG A 308 4.29 26.04 3.52
C ARG A 308 3.44 25.29 4.54
N ARG A 309 2.56 26.02 5.24
CA ARG A 309 1.57 25.37 6.13
C ARG A 309 0.68 24.43 5.33
N ILE A 310 0.29 23.33 5.97
CA ILE A 310 -0.65 22.37 5.41
C ILE A 310 -1.95 23.03 4.95
N MET A 311 -2.47 22.58 3.80
CA MET A 311 -3.81 22.93 3.35
C MET A 311 -4.82 22.23 4.27
N SER A 312 -5.85 22.93 4.73
CA SER A 312 -6.87 22.35 5.61
C SER A 312 -8.10 21.86 4.84
N THR A 313 -8.48 22.54 3.76
CA THR A 313 -9.59 22.18 2.86
C THR A 313 -9.39 22.83 1.50
N ILE A 314 -9.82 22.19 0.41
CA ILE A 314 -10.11 22.91 -0.83
C ILE A 314 -11.54 23.45 -0.74
N PRO A 315 -11.78 24.76 -0.87
CA PRO A 315 -13.13 25.32 -0.88
C PRO A 315 -14.02 24.62 -1.92
N GLU A 316 -15.25 24.29 -1.54
CA GLU A 316 -16.27 23.71 -2.43
C GLU A 316 -15.94 22.33 -3.01
N SER A 317 -14.98 21.59 -2.42
CA SER A 317 -14.69 20.20 -2.81
C SER A 317 -14.99 19.21 -1.67
N ASP A 318 -15.13 17.93 -2.04
CA ASP A 318 -15.30 16.82 -1.10
C ASP A 318 -13.93 16.24 -0.63
N TRP A 319 -12.84 16.94 -0.89
CA TRP A 319 -11.48 16.53 -0.53
C TRP A 319 -11.07 17.05 0.84
N TYR A 320 -10.64 16.14 1.71
CA TYR A 320 -10.16 16.42 3.05
C TYR A 320 -8.66 16.18 3.13
N PHE A 321 -7.92 17.15 3.64
CA PHE A 321 -6.48 17.03 3.84
C PHE A 321 -6.19 16.42 5.21
N GLU A 322 -5.12 15.63 5.28
CA GLU A 322 -4.55 15.24 6.56
C GLU A 322 -4.10 16.48 7.36
N SER A 323 -4.24 16.43 8.69
CA SER A 323 -3.79 17.50 9.58
C SER A 323 -2.27 17.53 9.81
N VAL A 324 -1.51 16.86 8.95
CA VAL A 324 -0.06 16.66 8.97
C VAL A 324 0.44 16.68 7.52
N HIS A 325 1.74 16.93 7.33
CA HIS A 325 2.41 16.68 6.06
C HIS A 325 3.37 15.50 6.19
N PHE A 326 3.72 14.94 5.05
CA PHE A 326 4.70 13.88 4.92
C PHE A 326 5.99 14.49 4.39
N VAL A 327 7.11 14.12 4.99
CA VAL A 327 8.43 14.58 4.57
C VAL A 327 9.19 13.42 3.97
N ASN A 328 9.69 13.64 2.77
CA ASN A 328 10.55 12.70 2.11
C ASN A 328 12.01 12.90 2.51
N ASN A 329 12.76 11.82 2.62
CA ASN A 329 14.22 11.87 2.69
C ASN A 329 14.83 10.80 1.78
N GLY A 330 15.57 11.26 0.77
CA GLY A 330 16.27 10.43 -0.20
C GLY A 330 15.92 10.81 -1.64
N GLN A 331 16.81 10.49 -2.58
CA GLN A 331 16.59 10.83 -3.98
C GLN A 331 15.49 9.99 -4.64
N LYS A 332 15.25 8.78 -4.14
CA LYS A 332 14.27 7.83 -4.67
C LYS A 332 13.48 7.23 -3.52
N ASN A 333 12.17 7.31 -3.61
CA ASN A 333 11.24 6.80 -2.61
C ASN A 333 9.93 6.38 -3.27
N THR A 334 9.11 5.62 -2.55
CA THR A 334 7.85 5.10 -3.08
C THR A 334 6.73 5.22 -2.05
N VAL A 335 5.49 5.30 -2.53
CA VAL A 335 4.27 5.09 -1.74
C VAL A 335 3.47 4.01 -2.46
N ARG A 336 3.10 2.94 -1.76
CA ARG A 336 2.43 1.78 -2.37
C ARG A 336 1.02 1.60 -1.85
N SER A 337 0.11 1.11 -2.70
CA SER A 337 -1.18 0.59 -2.27
C SER A 337 -1.03 -0.85 -1.75
N PRO A 338 -2.10 -1.45 -1.18
CA PRO A 338 -2.14 -2.88 -0.92
C PRO A 338 -2.00 -3.64 -2.24
N TYR A 339 -1.62 -4.92 -2.15
CA TYR A 339 -1.46 -5.77 -3.32
C TYR A 339 -2.78 -6.40 -3.72
N PHE A 340 -3.19 -6.19 -4.97
CA PHE A 340 -4.41 -6.73 -5.56
C PHE A 340 -4.03 -7.68 -6.69
N ASN A 341 -4.32 -8.97 -6.51
CA ASN A 341 -4.16 -9.97 -7.55
C ASN A 341 -5.31 -9.79 -8.58
N ASP A 342 -4.97 -9.41 -9.81
CA ASP A 342 -5.88 -9.36 -10.98
C ASP A 342 -7.17 -8.52 -10.88
N ALA A 343 -7.16 -7.33 -10.24
CA ALA A 343 -8.29 -6.41 -10.30
C ALA A 343 -7.88 -5.01 -10.76
N ASP A 344 -8.79 -4.32 -11.47
CA ASP A 344 -8.78 -2.91 -11.88
C ASP A 344 -8.71 -1.92 -10.67
N GLU A 345 -7.95 -2.25 -9.63
CA GLU A 345 -7.96 -1.64 -8.31
C GLU A 345 -6.55 -1.22 -7.86
N GLY A 346 -5.96 -0.26 -8.57
CA GLY A 346 -4.78 0.47 -8.08
C GLY A 346 -5.14 1.48 -6.97
N ILE A 347 -4.29 2.49 -6.77
CA ILE A 347 -4.44 3.65 -5.87
C ILE A 347 -5.77 4.41 -6.01
N PHE A 348 -6.54 4.15 -7.08
CA PHE A 348 -7.85 4.74 -7.37
C PHE A 348 -8.98 3.72 -7.52
N GLY A 349 -8.85 2.50 -6.96
CA GLY A 349 -9.71 1.36 -7.24
C GLY A 349 -11.22 1.65 -7.30
N LEU A 350 -11.84 1.17 -8.38
CA LEU A 350 -13.19 1.54 -8.81
C LEU A 350 -14.24 0.46 -8.52
N VAL A 351 -13.93 -0.63 -7.81
CA VAL A 351 -14.93 -1.71 -7.60
C VAL A 351 -15.30 -1.92 -6.12
N ARG A 352 -14.41 -1.63 -5.17
CA ARG A 352 -14.73 -1.19 -3.80
C ARG A 352 -13.70 -0.13 -3.37
N LEU A 353 -13.90 0.54 -2.22
CA LEU A 353 -12.93 1.47 -1.62
C LEU A 353 -11.51 1.01 -1.98
N PRO A 354 -10.67 1.87 -2.60
CA PRO A 354 -10.11 3.00 -1.87
C PRO A 354 -10.75 4.36 -2.19
N VAL A 355 -10.69 5.22 -1.19
CA VAL A 355 -10.97 6.64 -1.31
C VAL A 355 -9.96 7.25 -2.31
N PRO A 356 -10.38 7.96 -3.37
CA PRO A 356 -9.46 8.67 -4.25
C PRO A 356 -8.51 9.56 -3.43
N VAL A 357 -7.22 9.59 -3.80
CA VAL A 357 -6.18 10.39 -3.14
C VAL A 357 -5.63 11.47 -4.06
N GLN A 358 -5.20 12.58 -3.49
CA GLN A 358 -4.41 13.60 -4.20
C GLN A 358 -3.13 13.85 -3.43
N PHE A 359 -2.01 13.92 -4.15
CA PHE A 359 -0.74 14.33 -3.59
C PHE A 359 -0.47 15.77 -4.01
N HIS A 360 -0.29 16.63 -3.02
CA HIS A 360 0.17 17.99 -3.20
C HIS A 360 1.61 18.07 -2.71
N ILE A 361 2.49 18.65 -3.51
CA ILE A 361 3.93 18.68 -3.29
C ILE A 361 4.38 20.11 -3.05
N THR A 362 5.33 20.29 -2.15
CA THR A 362 6.06 21.55 -1.98
C THR A 362 7.48 21.26 -1.45
N ASN A 363 8.31 22.29 -1.27
CA ASN A 363 9.63 22.09 -0.67
C ASN A 363 9.55 21.77 0.83
N ALA A 364 10.47 20.94 1.29
CA ALA A 364 10.86 20.95 2.70
C ALA A 364 11.64 22.24 2.98
N THR A 365 11.48 22.84 4.16
CA THR A 365 12.16 24.11 4.49
C THR A 365 13.66 23.98 4.34
N TYR A 366 14.24 22.86 4.79
CA TYR A 366 15.67 22.63 4.66
C TYR A 366 16.15 22.75 3.21
N ALA A 367 15.49 22.08 2.25
CA ALA A 367 15.87 22.15 0.84
C ALA A 367 15.63 23.55 0.25
N ALA A 368 14.49 24.20 0.56
CA ALA A 368 14.18 25.54 0.07
C ALA A 368 15.23 26.58 0.49
N LEU A 369 15.58 26.61 1.77
CA LEU A 369 16.56 27.57 2.30
C LEU A 369 17.97 27.26 1.82
N ASP A 370 18.29 25.98 1.65
CA ASP A 370 19.58 25.55 1.10
C ASP A 370 19.75 25.99 -0.37
N MET A 371 18.72 25.86 -1.21
CA MET A 371 18.76 26.41 -2.58
C MET A 371 18.85 27.95 -2.59
N ARG A 372 18.16 28.63 -1.67
CA ARG A 372 18.13 30.10 -1.58
C ARG A 372 19.48 30.69 -1.14
N ASP A 373 20.10 30.09 -0.14
CA ASP A 373 21.25 30.67 0.57
C ASP A 373 22.58 29.94 0.27
N GLY A 374 22.50 28.70 -0.24
CA GLY A 374 23.62 27.77 -0.31
C GLY A 374 24.02 27.23 1.06
N SER A 375 24.96 26.29 1.07
CA SER A 375 25.55 25.75 2.30
C SER A 375 27.03 25.44 2.15
N ALA A 376 27.61 24.72 3.12
CA ALA A 376 28.95 24.19 2.99
C ALA A 376 29.05 23.03 1.97
N PHE A 377 27.91 22.46 1.55
CA PHE A 377 27.83 21.28 0.70
C PHE A 377 27.19 21.55 -0.65
N SER A 378 26.32 22.56 -0.74
CA SER A 378 25.56 22.94 -1.93
C SER A 378 25.78 24.39 -2.29
N LYS A 379 25.61 24.72 -3.56
CA LYS A 379 25.65 26.10 -4.03
C LYS A 379 24.28 26.77 -3.88
N LYS A 380 24.29 28.09 -3.84
CA LYS A 380 23.08 28.90 -4.03
C LYS A 380 22.63 28.80 -5.49
N PHE A 381 21.32 28.61 -5.72
CA PHE A 381 20.74 28.58 -7.06
C PHE A 381 20.72 29.98 -7.68
N GLY A 382 20.96 30.05 -9.00
CA GLY A 382 21.18 31.32 -9.69
C GLY A 382 22.60 31.89 -9.47
N GLY A 383 23.40 31.29 -8.58
CA GLY A 383 24.70 31.82 -8.19
C GLY A 383 24.60 33.19 -7.49
N ASP A 384 25.73 33.91 -7.49
CA ASP A 384 25.81 35.24 -6.86
C ASP A 384 25.07 36.32 -7.66
N SER A 385 25.02 36.20 -8.99
CA SER A 385 24.38 37.18 -9.87
C SER A 385 22.90 36.89 -10.14
N GLY A 386 22.44 35.67 -9.89
CA GLY A 386 21.11 35.19 -10.25
C GLY A 386 21.01 34.59 -11.65
N ASP A 387 22.08 34.63 -12.46
CA ASP A 387 22.04 34.22 -13.87
C ASP A 387 22.44 32.76 -14.13
N GLU A 388 22.84 32.02 -13.10
CA GLU A 388 23.23 30.62 -13.29
C GLU A 388 21.99 29.73 -13.46
N PRO A 389 21.85 29.00 -14.58
CA PRO A 389 20.69 28.14 -14.80
C PRO A 389 20.72 26.95 -13.86
N ASP A 390 19.78 26.93 -12.91
CA ASP A 390 19.63 25.88 -11.92
C ASP A 390 18.20 25.31 -11.88
N PHE A 391 18.07 24.07 -11.42
CA PHE A 391 16.76 23.47 -11.17
C PHE A 391 16.81 22.48 -10.02
N PHE A 392 15.65 22.32 -9.38
CA PHE A 392 15.35 21.20 -8.50
C PHE A 392 13.95 20.70 -8.89
N ARG A 393 13.86 19.44 -9.29
CA ARG A 393 12.60 18.87 -9.79
C ARG A 393 12.34 17.49 -9.22
N LEU A 394 11.08 17.19 -9.06
CA LEU A 394 10.56 15.91 -8.64
C LEU A 394 9.85 15.24 -9.82
N LEU A 395 10.28 14.03 -10.17
CA LEU A 395 9.52 13.16 -11.06
C LEU A 395 8.57 12.33 -10.20
N VAL A 396 7.26 12.49 -10.41
CA VAL A 396 6.20 11.71 -9.76
C VAL A 396 5.68 10.69 -10.77
N LYS A 397 5.91 9.40 -10.51
CA LYS A 397 5.67 8.33 -11.47
C LYS A 397 4.54 7.44 -10.98
N SER A 398 3.50 7.27 -11.79
CA SER A 398 2.46 6.27 -11.57
C SER A 398 2.97 4.93 -12.13
N VAL A 399 3.06 3.90 -11.31
CA VAL A 399 3.72 2.62 -11.66
C VAL A 399 2.77 1.44 -11.42
N SER A 400 2.65 0.54 -12.39
CA SER A 400 1.86 -0.69 -12.27
C SER A 400 2.53 -1.71 -11.35
N ALA A 401 1.79 -2.77 -10.98
CA ALA A 401 2.36 -3.95 -10.32
C ALA A 401 3.54 -4.49 -11.15
N SER A 402 3.35 -4.74 -12.45
CA SER A 402 4.41 -5.18 -13.39
C SER A 402 5.62 -4.24 -13.56
N ASN A 403 5.69 -3.13 -12.80
CA ASN A 403 6.76 -2.12 -12.81
C ASN A 403 6.82 -1.30 -14.11
N ASP A 404 5.70 -1.23 -14.83
CA ASP A 404 5.55 -0.34 -15.98
C ASP A 404 5.26 1.08 -15.51
N ILE A 405 5.94 2.07 -16.09
CA ILE A 405 5.66 3.48 -15.82
C ILE A 405 4.45 3.90 -16.66
N LEU A 406 3.33 4.16 -16.00
CA LEU A 406 2.05 4.53 -16.62
C LEU A 406 1.93 6.04 -16.87
N ASN A 407 2.52 6.86 -15.99
CA ASN A 407 2.61 8.31 -16.15
C ASN A 407 3.88 8.84 -15.46
N ILE A 408 4.41 9.97 -15.95
CA ILE A 408 5.42 10.77 -15.26
C ILE A 408 4.98 12.22 -15.26
N ASP A 409 4.65 12.74 -14.07
CA ASP A 409 4.51 14.16 -13.84
C ASP A 409 5.84 14.76 -13.35
N THR A 410 6.11 16.02 -13.71
CA THR A 410 7.35 16.72 -13.33
C THR A 410 7.01 18.02 -12.63
N ILE A 411 7.25 18.05 -11.32
CA ILE A 411 7.07 19.25 -10.49
C ILE A 411 8.43 19.92 -10.29
N TYR A 412 8.52 21.20 -10.65
CA TYR A 412 9.72 21.98 -10.40
C TYR A 412 9.63 22.62 -9.02
N LEU A 413 10.41 22.09 -8.08
CA LEU A 413 10.57 22.63 -6.74
C LEU A 413 11.44 23.90 -6.74
N ALA A 414 12.26 24.10 -7.77
CA ALA A 414 12.90 25.35 -8.11
C ALA A 414 13.27 25.36 -9.59
N ASP A 415 13.18 26.53 -10.23
CA ASP A 415 13.59 26.72 -11.63
C ASP A 415 14.18 28.12 -11.81
N PHE A 416 15.46 28.18 -12.20
CA PHE A 416 16.25 29.38 -12.45
C PHE A 416 16.77 29.42 -13.88
N ARG A 417 16.10 28.71 -14.80
CA ARG A 417 16.56 28.57 -16.20
C ARG A 417 15.92 29.58 -17.14
N PHE A 418 15.19 30.56 -16.63
CA PHE A 418 14.51 31.56 -17.43
C PHE A 418 15.51 32.58 -17.98
N ASP A 419 15.25 33.11 -19.18
CA ASP A 419 16.05 34.22 -19.74
C ASP A 419 15.85 35.53 -18.93
N ASP A 420 14.73 35.64 -18.21
CA ASP A 420 14.36 36.75 -17.34
C ASP A 420 14.28 36.25 -15.90
N ASN A 421 15.34 36.51 -15.13
CA ASN A 421 15.49 36.03 -13.75
C ASN A 421 14.36 36.49 -12.80
N THR A 422 13.50 37.44 -13.21
CA THR A 422 12.30 37.77 -12.40
C THR A 422 11.25 36.66 -12.40
N GLN A 423 11.40 35.66 -13.28
CA GLN A 423 10.59 34.45 -13.33
C GLN A 423 11.20 33.30 -12.54
N ASP A 424 12.44 33.44 -12.05
CA ASP A 424 13.08 32.42 -11.22
C ASP A 424 12.32 32.24 -9.92
N TYR A 425 12.20 30.99 -9.48
CA TYR A 425 11.48 30.69 -8.25
C TYR A 425 12.02 29.48 -7.51
N ILE A 426 11.76 29.48 -6.20
CA ILE A 426 11.76 28.31 -5.34
C ILE A 426 10.30 28.12 -4.94
N LEU A 427 9.73 26.94 -5.21
CA LEU A 427 8.32 26.65 -4.96
C LEU A 427 8.04 26.72 -3.45
N ASP A 428 7.20 27.66 -3.04
CA ASP A 428 6.76 27.88 -1.65
C ASP A 428 5.23 27.74 -1.47
N GLU A 429 4.55 27.26 -2.51
CA GLU A 429 3.13 26.88 -2.50
C GLU A 429 2.97 25.37 -2.75
N TRP A 430 1.76 24.86 -2.52
CA TRP A 430 1.41 23.47 -2.78
C TRP A 430 0.98 23.27 -4.24
N GLU A 431 1.69 22.41 -4.96
CA GLU A 431 1.40 22.02 -6.34
C GLU A 431 0.85 20.59 -6.41
N MET A 432 -0.26 20.37 -7.10
CA MET A 432 -0.87 19.05 -7.20
C MET A 432 -0.15 18.19 -8.23
N ALA A 433 0.21 16.96 -7.87
CA ALA A 433 0.82 16.00 -8.78
C ALA A 433 -0.22 15.28 -9.64
N GLU A 434 0.05 15.16 -10.94
CA GLU A 434 -0.78 14.38 -11.87
C GLU A 434 -0.48 12.88 -11.75
N ILE A 435 -1.37 12.14 -11.09
CA ILE A 435 -1.26 10.68 -10.88
C ILE A 435 -2.43 9.98 -11.59
N VAL A 436 -2.12 8.90 -12.32
CA VAL A 436 -3.12 8.05 -13.00
C VAL A 436 -3.27 6.71 -12.24
N PRO A 437 -4.35 5.93 -12.46
CA PRO A 437 -4.50 4.60 -11.86
C PRO A 437 -3.24 3.74 -11.97
N CYS A 438 -2.72 3.32 -10.82
CA CYS A 438 -1.45 2.61 -10.66
C CYS A 438 -1.37 1.91 -9.30
N ASP A 439 -0.44 0.99 -9.11
CA ASP A 439 -0.26 0.20 -7.87
C ASP A 439 0.70 0.87 -6.88
N ARG A 440 1.61 1.71 -7.38
CA ARG A 440 2.45 2.56 -6.54
C ARG A 440 2.79 3.88 -7.23
N VAL A 441 3.24 4.83 -6.41
CA VAL A 441 3.77 6.10 -6.86
C VAL A 441 5.23 6.19 -6.48
N ASP A 442 6.10 6.23 -7.49
CA ASP A 442 7.54 6.37 -7.30
C ASP A 442 7.96 7.83 -7.49
N PHE A 443 8.85 8.28 -6.61
CA PHE A 443 9.35 9.65 -6.55
C PHE A 443 10.84 9.66 -6.86
N GLU A 444 11.28 10.56 -7.75
CA GLU A 444 12.70 10.76 -8.06
C GLU A 444 13.08 12.25 -8.06
N LEU A 445 13.91 12.66 -7.12
CA LEU A 445 14.45 14.01 -7.05
C LEU A 445 15.70 14.17 -7.93
N GLN A 446 15.74 15.29 -8.66
CA GLN A 446 16.86 15.67 -9.51
C GLN A 446 17.20 17.14 -9.30
N SER A 447 18.49 17.47 -9.31
CA SER A 447 18.98 18.85 -9.20
C SER A 447 20.08 19.13 -10.22
N SER A 448 20.25 20.40 -10.58
CA SER A 448 21.45 20.88 -11.30
C SER A 448 22.72 20.90 -10.43
N ASP A 449 22.59 21.03 -9.11
CA ASP A 449 23.73 21.02 -8.19
C ASP A 449 24.13 19.57 -7.84
N VAL A 450 25.06 19.04 -8.65
CA VAL A 450 25.56 17.66 -8.58
C VAL A 450 27.07 17.65 -8.43
N GLY A 451 27.55 17.00 -7.37
CA GLY A 451 28.96 16.75 -7.12
C GLY A 451 29.40 15.33 -7.52
N GLN A 452 30.63 14.96 -7.15
CA GLN A 452 31.19 13.63 -7.42
C GLN A 452 30.37 12.48 -6.80
N TYR A 453 29.65 12.75 -5.71
CA TYR A 453 28.94 11.74 -4.93
C TYR A 453 27.41 11.76 -5.17
N GLY A 454 26.94 12.53 -6.15
CA GLY A 454 25.52 12.71 -6.43
C GLY A 454 25.06 14.13 -6.16
N MET A 455 23.75 14.28 -5.96
CA MET A 455 23.12 15.58 -5.71
C MET A 455 23.62 16.19 -4.40
N ASN A 456 24.04 17.45 -4.47
CA ASN A 456 24.47 18.22 -3.29
C ASN A 456 23.27 18.83 -2.57
N THR A 457 22.27 19.29 -3.33
CA THR A 457 21.00 19.80 -2.81
C THR A 457 20.35 18.77 -1.89
N PRO A 458 19.86 19.15 -0.70
CA PRO A 458 19.18 18.23 0.21
C PRO A 458 18.02 17.50 -0.47
N ALA A 459 18.03 16.17 -0.41
CA ALA A 459 17.01 15.32 -1.01
C ALA A 459 15.73 15.25 -0.17
N TYR A 460 15.10 16.40 0.08
CA TYR A 460 13.91 16.54 0.90
C TYR A 460 12.83 17.34 0.18
N PHE A 461 11.60 16.84 0.21
CA PHE A 461 10.40 17.55 -0.20
C PHE A 461 9.24 17.19 0.74
N CYS A 462 8.15 17.95 0.69
CA CYS A 462 6.95 17.68 1.47
C CYS A 462 5.79 17.28 0.57
N LEU A 463 4.98 16.36 1.08
CA LEU A 463 3.73 15.91 0.49
C LEU A 463 2.59 16.21 1.47
N SER A 464 1.49 16.74 0.96
CA SER A 464 0.21 16.84 1.63
C SER A 464 -0.77 15.90 0.95
N LEU A 465 -1.43 15.05 1.73
CA LEU A 465 -2.37 14.04 1.25
C LEU A 465 -3.79 14.57 1.41
N ALA A 466 -4.53 14.63 0.32
CA ALA A 466 -5.98 14.81 0.36
C ALA A 466 -6.69 13.51 0.02
N GLN A 467 -7.81 13.26 0.68
CA GLN A 467 -8.65 12.08 0.50
C GLN A 467 -10.10 12.51 0.26
N SER A 468 -10.75 11.93 -0.74
CA SER A 468 -12.16 12.16 -1.03
C SER A 468 -13.06 11.28 -0.16
N LEU A 469 -13.12 11.55 1.15
CA LEU A 469 -14.01 10.81 2.05
C LEU A 469 -15.46 11.00 1.59
N THR A 470 -16.06 9.99 0.96
CA THR A 470 -17.50 9.92 0.71
C THR A 470 -18.20 9.67 2.04
N ASN A 471 -18.17 10.67 2.91
CA ASN A 471 -19.02 10.70 4.09
C ASN A 471 -20.46 10.50 3.61
N SER A 472 -21.13 9.52 4.24
CA SER A 472 -22.49 9.04 3.97
C SER A 472 -23.29 9.95 3.05
N VAL A 473 -23.74 9.42 1.90
CA VAL A 473 -24.68 10.05 0.95
C VAL A 473 -25.20 11.35 1.53
N THR A 474 -24.56 12.48 1.22
CA THR A 474 -25.31 13.72 1.32
C THR A 474 -26.47 13.44 0.39
N ASN A 475 -27.65 13.20 0.96
CA ASN A 475 -28.89 13.26 0.23
C ASN A 475 -28.94 14.72 -0.23
N LYS A 476 -28.21 15.05 -1.30
CA LYS A 476 -28.49 16.19 -2.15
C LYS A 476 -29.83 15.83 -2.74
N THR A 477 -30.85 16.09 -1.93
CA THR A 477 -32.22 16.18 -2.37
C THR A 477 -32.14 17.18 -3.51
N LEU A 478 -32.37 16.70 -4.74
CA LEU A 478 -32.50 17.60 -5.87
C LEU A 478 -33.54 18.64 -5.45
N PRO A 479 -33.20 19.93 -5.34
CA PRO A 479 -34.10 20.93 -4.75
C PRO A 479 -35.44 21.05 -5.51
N GLN A 480 -35.56 20.43 -6.68
CA GLN A 480 -36.73 20.44 -7.56
C GLN A 480 -36.98 19.07 -8.23
N LEU A 481 -36.93 17.96 -7.47
CA LEU A 481 -37.46 16.68 -7.95
C LEU A 481 -38.97 16.59 -7.71
N ASN A 482 -39.74 16.52 -8.79
CA ASN A 482 -41.18 16.30 -8.75
C ASN A 482 -41.52 14.96 -9.41
N VAL A 483 -42.10 14.04 -8.64
CA VAL A 483 -42.58 12.74 -9.12
C VAL A 483 -44.11 12.69 -8.95
N TYR A 484 -44.85 12.67 -10.06
CA TYR A 484 -46.29 12.87 -10.05
C TYR A 484 -47.04 12.16 -11.20
N PRO A 485 -48.33 11.84 -11.04
CA PRO A 485 -49.07 11.90 -9.78
C PRO A 485 -48.55 10.84 -8.79
N ASN A 486 -48.72 11.10 -7.50
CA ASN A 486 -48.44 10.12 -6.44
C ASN A 486 -49.62 10.17 -5.45
N PRO A 487 -50.52 9.17 -5.43
CA PRO A 487 -50.44 7.89 -6.16
C PRO A 487 -50.58 8.01 -7.70
N THR A 488 -50.06 7.02 -8.44
CA THR A 488 -50.19 6.89 -9.91
C THR A 488 -50.93 5.62 -10.31
N GLN A 489 -51.62 5.66 -11.45
CA GLN A 489 -52.28 4.49 -12.04
C GLN A 489 -51.47 3.91 -13.22
N ASN A 490 -51.20 4.70 -14.26
CA ASN A 490 -50.57 4.19 -15.48
C ASN A 490 -49.27 4.90 -15.82
N ILE A 491 -49.18 6.21 -15.61
CA ILE A 491 -48.03 7.02 -16.03
C ILE A 491 -47.45 7.75 -14.82
N LEU A 492 -46.17 7.52 -14.56
CA LEU A 492 -45.38 8.25 -13.57
C LEU A 492 -44.54 9.32 -14.29
N ASN A 493 -44.78 10.60 -14.00
CA ASN A 493 -43.98 11.69 -14.54
C ASN A 493 -42.91 12.10 -13.55
N ILE A 494 -41.71 12.33 -14.07
CA ILE A 494 -40.54 12.77 -13.33
C ILE A 494 -40.07 14.07 -13.95
N LEU A 495 -39.95 15.10 -13.12
CA LEU A 495 -39.45 16.42 -13.48
C LEU A 495 -38.29 16.77 -12.55
N THR A 496 -37.19 17.21 -13.15
CA THR A 496 -35.97 17.68 -12.47
C THR A 496 -35.57 19.06 -13.02
N ASP A 497 -34.66 19.73 -12.33
CA ASP A 497 -34.00 20.97 -12.78
C ASP A 497 -32.83 20.69 -13.74
N LYS A 498 -32.26 19.48 -13.69
CA LYS A 498 -31.17 19.01 -14.56
C LYS A 498 -31.59 17.89 -15.50
N SER A 499 -30.77 17.61 -16.50
CA SER A 499 -31.01 16.48 -17.40
C SER A 499 -30.94 15.16 -16.64
N ILE A 500 -32.03 14.40 -16.72
CA ILE A 500 -32.07 13.00 -16.28
C ILE A 500 -31.18 12.22 -17.24
N GLN A 501 -30.37 11.30 -16.74
CA GLN A 501 -29.55 10.37 -17.52
C GLN A 501 -30.15 8.96 -17.53
N ARG A 502 -30.65 8.50 -16.38
CA ARG A 502 -31.25 7.16 -16.20
C ARG A 502 -32.28 7.19 -15.06
N ILE A 503 -33.29 6.33 -15.14
CA ILE A 503 -34.22 6.06 -14.04
C ILE A 503 -34.31 4.54 -13.80
N GLU A 504 -34.34 4.15 -12.53
CA GLU A 504 -34.63 2.80 -12.07
C GLU A 504 -35.86 2.83 -11.15
N LEU A 505 -36.84 1.96 -11.40
CA LEU A 505 -37.97 1.73 -10.51
C LEU A 505 -37.69 0.48 -9.67
N ILE A 506 -37.79 0.62 -8.36
CA ILE A 506 -37.39 -0.38 -7.38
C ILE A 506 -38.62 -0.72 -6.50
N SER A 507 -38.92 -2.00 -6.32
CA SER A 507 -39.97 -2.45 -5.40
C SER A 507 -39.55 -2.33 -3.92
N ALA A 508 -40.49 -2.45 -3.00
CA ALA A 508 -40.23 -2.32 -1.57
C ALA A 508 -39.24 -3.38 -1.00
N ASP A 509 -39.06 -4.51 -1.67
CA ASP A 509 -38.09 -5.57 -1.35
C ASP A 509 -36.72 -5.38 -2.05
N GLY A 510 -36.51 -4.25 -2.75
CA GLY A 510 -35.22 -3.87 -3.33
C GLY A 510 -34.98 -4.35 -4.76
N ARG A 511 -35.92 -5.04 -5.41
CA ARG A 511 -35.76 -5.51 -6.80
C ARG A 511 -36.01 -4.37 -7.79
N ILE A 512 -35.18 -4.29 -8.85
CA ILE A 512 -35.42 -3.39 -9.98
C ILE A 512 -36.56 -3.98 -10.83
N VAL A 513 -37.68 -3.28 -10.91
CA VAL A 513 -38.87 -3.72 -11.66
C VAL A 513 -39.00 -3.07 -13.04
N ALA A 514 -38.34 -1.94 -13.25
CA ALA A 514 -38.20 -1.32 -14.57
C ALA A 514 -37.02 -0.34 -14.58
N ASN A 515 -36.44 -0.08 -15.75
CA ASN A 515 -35.42 0.94 -15.94
C ASN A 515 -35.48 1.54 -17.35
N THR A 516 -34.86 2.69 -17.55
CA THR A 516 -34.70 3.27 -18.89
C THR A 516 -33.55 2.60 -19.61
N LYS A 517 -33.80 2.13 -20.84
CA LYS A 517 -32.81 1.42 -21.66
C LYS A 517 -31.75 2.33 -22.26
N ASP A 518 -32.15 3.54 -22.66
CA ASP A 518 -31.27 4.53 -23.27
C ASP A 518 -31.01 5.71 -22.33
N LYS A 519 -29.89 6.40 -22.59
CA LYS A 519 -29.56 7.65 -21.90
C LYS A 519 -30.61 8.70 -22.22
N ILE A 520 -31.22 9.24 -21.17
CA ILE A 520 -32.14 10.37 -21.28
C ILE A 520 -31.29 11.65 -21.41
N VAL A 521 -31.73 12.59 -22.25
CA VAL A 521 -31.13 13.94 -22.35
C VAL A 521 -32.24 14.98 -22.24
N SER A 522 -33.04 14.85 -21.18
CA SER A 522 -34.22 15.66 -20.89
C SER A 522 -34.37 15.82 -19.38
N ASN A 523 -34.88 16.96 -18.94
CA ASN A 523 -35.23 17.19 -17.53
C ASN A 523 -36.64 16.70 -17.17
N LYS A 524 -37.33 16.07 -18.13
CA LYS A 524 -38.65 15.45 -17.96
C LYS A 524 -38.65 14.05 -18.55
N TYR A 525 -39.28 13.12 -17.85
CA TYR A 525 -39.50 11.76 -18.34
C TYR A 525 -40.84 11.22 -17.84
N SER A 526 -41.54 10.48 -18.69
CA SER A 526 -42.79 9.79 -18.34
C SER A 526 -42.57 8.29 -18.45
N PHE A 527 -42.77 7.59 -17.34
CA PHE A 527 -42.58 6.15 -17.22
C PHE A 527 -43.95 5.46 -17.23
N ASP A 528 -44.16 4.50 -18.13
CA ASP A 528 -45.35 3.63 -18.09
C ASP A 528 -45.18 2.58 -17.00
N VAL A 529 -46.03 2.64 -15.99
CA VAL A 529 -46.06 1.78 -14.82
C VAL A 529 -47.33 0.92 -14.76
N SER A 530 -48.10 0.85 -15.86
CA SER A 530 -49.35 0.09 -15.94
C SER A 530 -49.17 -1.42 -15.68
N SER A 531 -47.98 -1.96 -15.99
CA SER A 531 -47.62 -3.36 -15.75
C SER A 531 -47.24 -3.67 -14.29
N LEU A 532 -47.02 -2.66 -13.45
CA LEU A 532 -46.69 -2.85 -12.04
C LEU A 532 -47.94 -3.19 -11.22
N VAL A 533 -47.78 -4.10 -10.25
CA VAL A 533 -48.84 -4.41 -9.28
C VAL A 533 -49.05 -3.23 -8.32
N THR A 534 -50.25 -3.12 -7.74
CA THR A 534 -50.56 -2.12 -6.71
C THR A 534 -49.59 -2.27 -5.53
N GLY A 535 -48.91 -1.19 -5.14
CA GLY A 535 -47.86 -1.27 -4.12
C GLY A 535 -47.02 -0.01 -3.96
N VAL A 536 -46.04 -0.08 -3.05
CA VAL A 536 -45.05 0.98 -2.82
C VAL A 536 -43.80 0.72 -3.64
N TYR A 537 -43.33 1.74 -4.34
CA TYR A 537 -42.14 1.70 -5.18
C TYR A 537 -41.26 2.93 -4.93
N PHE A 538 -40.00 2.83 -5.35
CA PHE A 538 -39.02 3.90 -5.31
C PHE A 538 -38.49 4.14 -6.72
N ALA A 539 -38.55 5.39 -7.19
CA ALA A 539 -37.86 5.82 -8.39
C ALA A 539 -36.48 6.36 -7.98
N LYS A 540 -35.42 5.74 -8.48
CA LYS A 540 -34.03 6.21 -8.36
C LYS A 540 -33.64 6.90 -9.67
N ILE A 541 -33.33 8.20 -9.58
CA ILE A 541 -33.13 9.10 -10.71
C ILE A 541 -31.66 9.53 -10.71
N TYR A 542 -30.97 9.27 -11.81
CA TYR A 542 -29.58 9.64 -12.04
C TYR A 542 -29.53 10.89 -12.92
N THR A 543 -28.77 11.90 -12.52
CA THR A 543 -28.53 13.14 -13.26
C THR A 543 -27.02 13.40 -13.37
N SER A 544 -26.60 14.38 -14.18
CA SER A 544 -25.19 14.79 -14.25
C SER A 544 -24.60 15.27 -12.92
N ASN A 545 -25.44 15.64 -11.96
CA ASN A 545 -25.01 16.27 -10.71
C ASN A 545 -25.29 15.41 -9.47
N GLY A 546 -25.70 14.16 -9.67
CA GLY A 546 -25.97 13.22 -8.59
C GLY A 546 -27.24 12.39 -8.78
N THR A 547 -27.55 11.62 -7.75
CA THR A 547 -28.66 10.66 -7.72
C THR A 547 -29.67 11.03 -6.64
N SER A 548 -30.96 10.89 -6.92
CA SER A 548 -32.04 11.09 -5.95
C SER A 548 -33.02 9.93 -5.96
N ILE A 549 -33.63 9.62 -4.81
CA ILE A 549 -34.65 8.58 -4.67
C ILE A 549 -35.97 9.23 -4.23
N SER A 550 -37.06 8.89 -4.90
CA SER A 550 -38.41 9.32 -4.54
C SER A 550 -39.36 8.14 -4.44
N LYS A 551 -40.10 8.06 -3.33
CA LYS A 551 -41.17 7.07 -3.12
C LYS A 551 -42.40 7.44 -3.95
N PHE A 552 -43.05 6.47 -4.60
CA PHE A 552 -44.38 6.61 -5.18
C PHE A 552 -45.27 5.40 -4.90
N ILE A 553 -46.58 5.61 -4.96
CA ILE A 553 -47.60 4.57 -4.73
C ILE A 553 -48.26 4.25 -6.06
N LYS A 554 -48.21 2.99 -6.50
CA LYS A 554 -48.97 2.47 -7.63
C LYS A 554 -50.34 2.01 -7.13
N GLN A 555 -51.40 2.50 -7.74
CA GLN A 555 -52.79 2.07 -7.48
C GLN A 555 -53.31 1.17 -8.59
#